data_AF-A0A1D2N1K5-F1
#
_entry.id   AF-A0A1D2N1K5-F1
#
_cell.length_a   1.000
_cell.length_b   1.000
_cell.length_c   1.000
_cell.angle_alpha   90.00
_cell.angle_beta   90.00
_cell.angle_gamma   90.00
#
_symmetry.space_group_name_H-M   'P 1'
#
loop_
_entity.id
_entity.type
_entity.pdbx_description
1 polymer ?
#
loop_
_entity_poly.entity_id
_entity_poly.type
_entity_poly.pdbx_seq_one_letter_code
_entity_poly.pdbx_strand_id
1 'polypeptide(L)'
;MTGFSKEILDEMDIMNPFQATRERHKTESHRKGYASIRNLKSLTHLSLDDQPACTDFSIIFGVLKLQQLQVLSCKKWKVTDVALRALADILPSLRIINTDGCVNVSKYALDYFNESRTRKPPLLQQL
;
A
#
# COMPACT_ATOMS: atom_id res chain seq x y z
N MET A 1 15.98 -14.42 -0.47
CA MET A 1 15.07 -13.59 -1.30
C MET A 1 13.69 -14.20 -1.17
N THR A 2 12.88 -13.72 -0.22
CA THR A 2 11.56 -14.30 0.10
C THR A 2 10.45 -13.28 -0.20
N GLY A 3 10.46 -12.73 -1.42
CA GLY A 3 9.47 -11.79 -1.89
C GLY A 3 8.64 -12.37 -3.05
N PHE A 4 7.45 -11.81 -3.29
CA PHE A 4 6.70 -12.01 -4.53
C PHE A 4 7.56 -11.65 -5.75
N SER A 5 7.33 -12.31 -6.88
CA SER A 5 7.99 -11.93 -8.13
C SER A 5 7.41 -10.61 -8.65
N LYS A 6 8.19 -9.90 -9.47
CA LYS A 6 7.76 -8.62 -10.05
C LYS A 6 6.47 -8.82 -10.86
N GLU A 7 6.38 -9.92 -11.58
CA GLU A 7 5.25 -10.27 -12.43
C GLU A 7 3.96 -10.42 -11.61
N ILE A 8 4.01 -11.10 -10.47
CA ILE A 8 2.84 -11.28 -9.59
C ILE A 8 2.34 -9.93 -9.06
N LEU A 9 3.25 -9.06 -8.65
CA LEU A 9 2.91 -7.73 -8.15
C LEU A 9 2.34 -6.80 -9.24
N ASP A 10 2.80 -6.95 -10.49
CA ASP A 10 2.23 -6.25 -11.64
C ASP A 10 0.81 -6.78 -11.93
N GLU A 11 0.58 -8.11 -11.89
CA GLU A 11 -0.74 -8.71 -12.07
C GLU A 11 -1.73 -8.35 -10.94
N MET A 12 -1.24 -8.04 -9.74
CA MET A 12 -2.04 -7.57 -8.59
C MET A 12 -2.30 -6.04 -8.60
N ASP A 13 -1.82 -5.31 -9.61
CA ASP A 13 -1.87 -3.84 -9.72
C ASP A 13 -1.11 -3.07 -8.63
N ILE A 14 -0.11 -3.69 -7.98
CA ILE A 14 0.70 -3.03 -6.94
C ILE A 14 1.74 -2.10 -7.58
N MET A 15 2.46 -2.54 -8.61
CA MET A 15 3.57 -1.74 -9.16
C MET A 15 3.18 -0.89 -10.36
N ASN A 16 2.08 -1.20 -11.05
CA ASN A 16 1.59 -0.38 -12.16
C ASN A 16 0.06 -0.22 -12.13
N PRO A 17 -0.46 0.63 -11.24
CA PRO A 17 -1.89 0.81 -11.01
C PRO A 17 -2.69 1.37 -12.19
N PHE A 18 -2.01 1.84 -13.25
CA PHE A 18 -2.61 2.48 -14.41
C PHE A 18 -2.78 1.54 -15.61
N GLN A 19 -2.17 0.34 -15.58
CA GLN A 19 -2.23 -0.60 -16.70
C GLN A 19 -3.36 -1.63 -16.58
N ALA A 20 -4.07 -1.68 -15.45
CA ALA A 20 -5.22 -2.58 -15.25
C ALA A 20 -6.32 -2.43 -16.34
N THR A 21 -6.33 -1.29 -17.05
CA THR A 21 -7.34 -0.95 -18.07
C THR A 21 -6.80 -0.71 -19.49
N ARG A 22 -5.50 -0.85 -19.79
CA ARG A 22 -5.03 -0.77 -21.18
C ARG A 22 -5.07 -2.15 -21.83
N GLU A 23 -5.95 -2.26 -22.82
CA GLU A 23 -6.26 -3.44 -23.60
C GLU A 23 -5.03 -4.15 -24.16
N ARG A 24 -5.06 -5.49 -24.00
CA ARG A 24 -4.63 -6.53 -24.95
C ARG A 24 -3.73 -6.05 -26.10
N HIS A 25 -2.41 -6.06 -25.95
CA HIS A 25 -1.50 -6.44 -27.04
C HIS A 25 -0.14 -6.86 -26.47
N LYS A 26 0.23 -8.12 -26.72
CA LYS A 26 1.52 -8.81 -26.44
C LYS A 26 1.82 -9.19 -24.98
N THR A 27 1.36 -10.37 -24.55
CA THR A 27 2.05 -11.68 -24.70
C THR A 27 1.21 -12.74 -23.97
N GLU A 28 0.70 -13.69 -24.74
CA GLU A 28 -0.36 -14.62 -24.38
C GLU A 28 0.18 -15.90 -23.72
N SER A 29 0.96 -15.79 -22.63
CA SER A 29 1.55 -17.02 -22.06
C SER A 29 1.68 -17.12 -20.54
N HIS A 30 1.30 -16.12 -19.73
CA HIS A 30 1.48 -16.24 -18.26
C HIS A 30 0.38 -15.63 -17.40
N ARG A 31 -0.85 -15.43 -17.91
CA ARG A 31 -1.90 -14.79 -17.10
C ARG A 31 -2.48 -15.80 -16.08
N LYS A 32 -1.74 -16.05 -15.01
CA LYS A 32 -2.33 -16.59 -13.78
C LYS A 32 -3.32 -15.53 -13.31
N GLY A 33 -4.60 -15.88 -13.21
CA GLY A 33 -5.68 -14.92 -12.94
C GLY A 33 -5.67 -14.39 -11.51
N TYR A 34 -4.64 -13.62 -11.11
CA TYR A 34 -4.62 -12.99 -9.80
C TYR A 34 -5.69 -11.90 -9.73
N ALA A 35 -6.45 -11.90 -8.64
CA ALA A 35 -7.40 -10.83 -8.38
C ALA A 35 -6.64 -9.54 -8.08
N SER A 36 -7.06 -8.45 -8.73
CA SER A 36 -6.59 -7.10 -8.36
C SER A 36 -6.85 -6.87 -6.88
N ILE A 37 -5.81 -6.52 -6.13
CA ILE A 37 -5.92 -6.34 -4.68
C ILE A 37 -6.95 -5.25 -4.33
N ARG A 38 -7.10 -4.26 -5.21
CA ARG A 38 -8.02 -3.11 -5.08
C ARG A 38 -9.49 -3.50 -4.99
N ASN A 39 -9.83 -4.72 -5.42
CA ASN A 39 -11.18 -5.27 -5.35
C ASN A 39 -11.48 -5.94 -4.00
N LEU A 40 -10.45 -6.19 -3.17
CA LEU A 40 -10.60 -6.83 -1.86
C LEU A 40 -11.02 -5.80 -0.79
N LYS A 41 -12.25 -5.26 -0.91
CA LYS A 41 -12.74 -4.15 -0.06
C LYS A 41 -12.83 -4.48 1.43
N SER A 42 -12.96 -5.76 1.76
CA SER A 42 -13.03 -6.25 3.13
C SER A 42 -11.66 -6.65 3.69
N LEU A 43 -10.57 -6.42 2.95
CA LEU A 43 -9.22 -6.77 3.40
C LEU A 43 -8.82 -5.89 4.58
N THR A 44 -8.55 -6.51 5.72
CA THR A 44 -8.12 -5.83 6.96
C THR A 44 -6.62 -5.94 7.21
N HIS A 45 -5.97 -6.97 6.65
CA HIS A 45 -4.55 -7.25 6.83
C HIS A 45 -3.89 -7.50 5.49
N LEU A 46 -2.76 -6.85 5.25
CA LEU A 46 -1.95 -7.02 4.05
C LEU A 46 -0.47 -7.03 4.44
N SER A 47 0.25 -8.08 4.05
CA SER A 47 1.71 -8.09 4.07
C SER A 47 2.22 -8.24 2.65
N LEU A 48 3.13 -7.35 2.27
CA LEU A 48 3.86 -7.40 1.03
C LEU A 48 5.35 -7.23 1.32
N ASP A 49 5.91 -7.97 2.28
CA ASP A 49 7.30 -7.76 2.70
C ASP A 49 8.33 -8.12 1.63
N ASP A 50 9.55 -7.57 1.77
CA ASP A 50 10.71 -7.91 0.95
C ASP A 50 10.52 -7.64 -0.56
N GLN A 51 9.89 -6.51 -0.91
CA GLN A 51 9.73 -6.05 -2.31
C GLN A 51 10.62 -4.83 -2.60
N PRO A 52 11.90 -5.02 -2.97
CA PRO A 52 12.84 -3.92 -3.22
C PRO A 52 12.50 -3.10 -4.47
N ALA A 53 11.61 -3.60 -5.34
CA ALA A 53 11.11 -2.91 -6.52
C ALA A 53 9.91 -1.99 -6.21
N CYS A 54 9.27 -2.14 -5.04
CA CYS A 54 8.13 -1.32 -4.67
C CYS A 54 8.56 0.03 -4.09
N THR A 55 7.82 1.07 -4.48
CA THR A 55 8.07 2.48 -4.18
C THR A 55 6.84 3.11 -3.49
N ASP A 56 6.93 4.40 -3.17
CA ASP A 56 5.82 5.19 -2.65
C ASP A 56 4.57 5.09 -3.54
N PHE A 57 4.73 5.21 -4.85
CA PHE A 57 3.62 5.07 -5.79
C PHE A 57 3.01 3.67 -5.72
N SER A 58 3.84 2.64 -5.62
CA SER A 58 3.36 1.26 -5.58
C SER A 58 2.46 1.01 -4.37
N ILE A 59 2.90 1.44 -3.18
CA ILE A 59 2.11 1.23 -1.96
C ILE A 59 0.85 2.10 -1.96
N ILE A 60 0.97 3.40 -2.24
CA ILE A 60 -0.14 4.35 -2.20
C ILE A 60 -1.25 3.88 -3.13
N PHE A 61 -0.92 3.59 -4.39
CA PHE A 61 -1.91 3.22 -5.37
C PHE A 61 -2.40 1.78 -5.22
N GLY A 62 -1.57 0.87 -4.73
CA GLY A 62 -1.96 -0.51 -4.46
C GLY A 62 -3.08 -0.58 -3.42
N VAL A 63 -3.00 0.24 -2.37
CA VAL A 63 -3.90 0.13 -1.21
C VAL A 63 -4.98 1.20 -1.13
N LEU A 64 -4.96 2.27 -1.95
CA LEU A 64 -5.89 3.42 -1.83
C LEU A 64 -7.38 3.05 -1.71
N LYS A 65 -7.73 1.89 -2.27
CA LYS A 65 -9.09 1.37 -2.40
C LYS A 65 -9.50 0.46 -1.24
N LEU A 66 -8.59 0.17 -0.31
CA LEU A 66 -8.72 -0.76 0.82
C LEU A 66 -9.09 -0.01 2.10
N GLN A 67 -10.27 0.59 2.11
CA GLN A 67 -10.72 1.50 3.17
C GLN A 67 -10.91 0.82 4.55
N GLN A 68 -10.97 -0.52 4.57
CA GLN A 68 -11.03 -1.32 5.80
C GLN A 68 -9.67 -1.87 6.24
N LEU A 69 -8.57 -1.54 5.55
CA LEU A 69 -7.25 -2.04 5.88
C LEU A 69 -6.81 -1.48 7.24
N GLN A 70 -6.48 -2.36 8.18
CA GLN A 70 -6.06 -2.03 9.55
C GLN A 70 -4.58 -2.29 9.77
N VAL A 71 -4.02 -3.28 9.09
CA VAL A 71 -2.61 -3.67 9.19
C VAL A 71 -1.98 -3.75 7.81
N LEU A 72 -0.86 -3.06 7.64
CA LEU A 72 -0.05 -3.06 6.43
C LEU A 72 1.41 -3.33 6.77
N SER A 73 2.01 -4.36 6.17
CA SER A 73 3.44 -4.63 6.27
C SER A 73 4.09 -4.46 4.91
N CYS A 74 5.15 -3.64 4.85
CA CYS A 74 5.93 -3.34 3.65
C CYS A 74 7.43 -3.33 3.97
N LYS A 75 7.89 -4.31 4.74
CA LYS A 75 9.28 -4.38 5.20
C LYS A 75 10.24 -4.40 4.02
N LYS A 76 11.38 -3.71 4.19
CA LYS A 76 12.47 -3.61 3.21
C LYS A 76 12.05 -3.08 1.83
N TRP A 77 10.99 -2.27 1.79
CA TRP A 77 10.62 -1.52 0.58
C TRP A 77 11.47 -0.27 0.41
N LYS A 78 11.50 0.26 -0.81
CA LYS A 78 12.09 1.58 -1.10
C LYS A 78 11.05 2.69 -0.95
N VAL A 79 10.32 2.68 0.15
CA VAL A 79 9.36 3.74 0.50
C VAL A 79 10.03 4.83 1.32
N THR A 80 9.46 6.03 1.28
CA THR A 80 9.91 7.23 1.99
C THR A 80 8.83 7.77 2.93
N ASP A 81 9.16 8.82 3.65
CA ASP A 81 8.22 9.60 4.46
C ASP A 81 6.96 10.03 3.70
N VAL A 82 7.06 10.24 2.38
CA VAL A 82 5.92 10.61 1.52
C VAL A 82 4.85 9.53 1.55
N ALA A 83 5.24 8.26 1.45
CA ALA A 83 4.28 7.16 1.53
C ALA A 83 3.57 7.12 2.88
N LEU A 84 4.30 7.28 3.99
CA LEU A 84 3.70 7.20 5.33
C LEU A 84 2.69 8.33 5.56
N ARG A 85 3.00 9.56 5.13
CA ARG A 85 2.08 10.69 5.21
C ARG A 85 0.85 10.46 4.32
N ALA A 86 1.03 10.01 3.09
CA ALA A 86 -0.09 9.71 2.20
C ALA A 86 -0.98 8.59 2.76
N LEU A 87 -0.39 7.51 3.30
CA LEU A 87 -1.13 6.40 3.92
C LEU A 87 -1.85 6.82 5.21
N ALA A 88 -1.30 7.77 5.97
CA ALA A 88 -1.98 8.42 7.08
C ALA A 88 -3.31 9.05 6.64
N ASP A 89 -3.27 9.77 5.52
CA ASP A 89 -4.39 10.58 5.05
C ASP A 89 -5.44 9.77 4.27
N ILE A 90 -5.03 8.80 3.44
CA ILE A 90 -5.97 8.10 2.52
C ILE A 90 -6.59 6.82 3.10
N LEU A 91 -6.03 6.26 4.19
CA LEU A 91 -6.50 5.03 4.82
C LEU A 91 -6.99 5.29 6.24
N PRO A 92 -8.27 5.65 6.46
CA PRO A 92 -8.77 6.05 7.78
C PRO A 92 -8.77 4.90 8.81
N SER A 93 -8.88 3.65 8.35
CA SER A 93 -8.93 2.45 9.20
C SER A 93 -7.56 1.89 9.55
N LEU A 94 -6.48 2.35 8.90
CA LEU A 94 -5.16 1.81 9.12
C LEU A 94 -4.67 2.17 10.53
N ARG A 95 -4.14 1.18 11.25
CA ARG A 95 -3.70 1.31 12.65
C ARG A 95 -2.25 0.91 12.82
N ILE A 96 -1.83 -0.13 12.11
CA ILE A 96 -0.50 -0.70 12.22
C ILE A 96 0.15 -0.65 10.85
N ILE A 97 1.33 -0.03 10.78
CA ILE A 97 2.22 -0.11 9.63
C ILE A 97 3.56 -0.68 10.08
N ASN A 98 4.02 -1.73 9.42
CA ASN A 98 5.36 -2.27 9.63
C ASN A 98 6.26 -1.86 8.45
N THR A 99 7.26 -1.05 8.75
CA THR A 99 8.26 -0.52 7.80
C THR A 99 9.68 -0.98 8.15
N ASP A 100 9.83 -2.11 8.86
CA ASP A 100 11.15 -2.59 9.26
C ASP A 100 12.06 -2.76 8.04
N GLY A 101 13.27 -2.21 8.13
CA GLY A 101 14.24 -2.24 7.03
C GLY A 101 13.93 -1.29 5.86
N CYS A 102 12.89 -0.46 5.93
CA CYS A 102 12.70 0.67 5.03
C CYS A 102 13.66 1.81 5.42
N VAL A 103 14.84 1.83 4.80
CA VAL A 103 15.95 2.73 5.19
C VAL A 103 15.67 4.22 4.95
N ASN A 104 14.69 4.55 4.12
CA ASN A 104 14.34 5.95 3.76
C ASN A 104 13.11 6.47 4.52
N VAL A 105 12.65 5.73 5.54
CA VAL A 105 11.57 6.16 6.42
C VAL A 105 12.17 6.71 7.71
N SER A 106 11.90 7.97 7.99
CA SER A 106 12.36 8.65 9.20
C SER A 106 11.45 8.34 10.39
N LYS A 107 12.01 8.46 11.60
CA LYS A 107 11.23 8.40 12.84
C LYS A 107 10.10 9.44 12.86
N TYR A 108 10.33 10.63 12.31
CA TYR A 108 9.31 11.68 12.25
C TYR A 108 8.07 11.27 11.45
N ALA A 109 8.25 10.54 10.35
CA ALA A 109 7.11 10.05 9.57
C ALA A 109 6.31 8.96 10.31
N LEU A 110 6.99 8.09 11.06
CA LEU A 110 6.34 7.10 11.93
C LEU A 110 5.57 7.78 13.08
N ASP A 111 6.19 8.76 13.73
CA ASP A 111 5.54 9.55 14.79
C ASP A 111 4.30 10.26 14.23
N TYR A 112 4.40 10.93 13.07
CA TYR A 112 3.27 11.55 12.39
C TYR A 112 2.14 10.55 12.08
N PHE A 113 2.50 9.38 11.54
CA PHE A 113 1.53 8.33 11.27
C PHE A 113 0.80 7.89 12.54
N ASN A 114 1.53 7.65 13.63
CA ASN A 114 0.93 7.21 14.90
C ASN A 114 0.03 8.30 15.49
N GLU A 115 0.47 9.55 15.48
CA GLU A 115 -0.32 10.69 15.92
C GLU A 115 -1.63 10.81 15.14
N SER A 116 -1.59 10.69 13.80
CA SER A 116 -2.79 10.79 12.98
C SER A 116 -3.85 9.71 13.31
N ARG A 117 -3.45 8.57 13.89
CA ARG A 117 -4.38 7.51 14.33
C ARG A 117 -5.03 7.79 15.68
N THR A 118 -4.40 8.63 16.48
CA THR A 118 -4.91 9.05 17.81
C THR A 118 -5.76 10.31 17.73
N ARG A 119 -5.56 11.14 16.70
CA ARG A 119 -6.41 12.30 16.43
C ARG A 119 -7.82 11.80 16.11
N LYS A 120 -8.76 12.03 17.02
CA LYS A 120 -10.20 11.97 16.68
C LYS A 120 -10.40 12.89 15.47
N PRO A 121 -11.20 12.50 14.46
CA PRO A 121 -11.57 13.44 13.41
C PRO A 121 -12.06 14.71 14.08
N PRO A 122 -11.66 15.91 13.62
CA PRO A 122 -12.21 17.14 14.17
C PRO A 122 -13.72 16.96 14.10
N LEU A 123 -14.38 17.06 15.27
CA LEU A 123 -15.82 17.16 15.33
C LEU A 123 -16.14 18.40 14.50
N LEU A 124 -16.47 18.20 13.22
CA LEU A 124 -17.11 19.23 12.43
C LEU A 124 -18.30 19.64 13.27
N GLN A 125 -18.27 20.92 13.62
CA GLN A 125 -19.09 21.56 14.62
C GLN A 125 -20.53 21.06 14.50
N GLN A 126 -21.07 20.58 15.61
CA GLN A 126 -22.51 20.57 15.81
C GLN A 126 -22.95 22.03 15.81
N LEU A 127 -23.21 22.57 14.62
CA LEU A 127 -23.92 23.82 14.36
C LEU A 127 -24.94 23.56 13.26
#